data_AF-A0A7C1SUE4-F1
#
_entry.id   AF-A0A7C1SUE4-F1
#
_cell.length_a   1.000
_cell.length_b   1.000
_cell.length_c   1.000
_cell.angle_alpha   90.00
_cell.angle_beta   90.00
_cell.angle_gamma   90.00
#
_symmetry.space_group_name_H-M   'P 1'
#
loop_
_entity.id
_entity.type
_entity.pdbx_description
1 polymer ?
#
loop_
_entity_poly.entity_id
_entity_poly.type
_entity_poly.pdbx_seq_one_letter_code
_entity_poly.pdbx_strand_id
1 'polypeptide(L)'
;MICTTVRKEKECPFMTQKGCSYNGGICHEVVEECKGCNRSTEFSSGWYCTTFPNPLIKWKIGKCNLASHVTSVSTSIKTKINPLKASKRGKR
;
A
#
# COMPACT_ATOMS: atom_id res chain seq x y z
N MET A 1 -7.06 0.95 -16.76
CA MET A 1 -7.36 -0.28 -17.54
C MET A 1 -7.97 -1.33 -16.62
N ILE A 2 -8.95 -2.08 -17.12
CA ILE A 2 -9.67 -3.10 -16.36
C ILE A 2 -8.82 -4.37 -16.27
N CYS A 3 -8.73 -4.96 -15.09
CA CYS A 3 -8.08 -6.25 -14.91
C CYS A 3 -8.97 -7.36 -15.49
N THR A 4 -8.40 -8.21 -16.34
CA THR A 4 -9.08 -9.37 -16.96
C THR A 4 -8.72 -10.70 -16.31
N THR A 5 -7.73 -10.72 -15.42
CA THR A 5 -7.22 -11.94 -14.79
C THR A 5 -7.99 -12.26 -13.52
N VAL A 6 -7.49 -11.77 -12.38
CA VAL A 6 -7.92 -12.19 -11.04
C VAL A 6 -9.00 -11.25 -10.49
N ARG A 7 -8.91 -9.97 -10.84
CA ARG A 7 -9.76 -8.89 -10.31
C ARG A 7 -10.63 -8.35 -11.42
N LYS A 8 -11.40 -9.26 -12.02
CA LYS A 8 -12.26 -8.96 -13.17
C LYS A 8 -13.06 -7.68 -12.91
N GLU A 9 -13.07 -6.79 -13.90
CA GLU A 9 -13.85 -5.53 -13.89
C GLU A 9 -13.36 -4.45 -12.91
N LYS A 10 -12.28 -4.68 -12.15
CA LYS A 10 -11.62 -3.62 -11.36
C LYS A 10 -10.57 -2.90 -12.18
N GLU A 11 -10.53 -1.60 -11.96
CA GLU A 11 -9.45 -0.77 -12.46
C GLU A 11 -8.13 -1.15 -11.78
N CYS A 12 -7.14 -1.53 -12.60
CA CYS A 12 -5.85 -1.99 -12.15
C CYS A 12 -4.75 -1.16 -12.83
N PRO A 13 -3.90 -0.45 -12.06
CA PRO A 13 -2.81 0.35 -12.63
C PRO A 13 -1.69 -0.52 -13.20
N PHE A 14 -1.64 -1.81 -12.83
CA PHE A 14 -0.66 -2.78 -13.33
C PHE A 14 -1.12 -3.49 -14.60
N MET A 15 -2.34 -3.24 -15.07
CA MET A 15 -2.83 -3.87 -16.29
C MET A 15 -2.41 -3.03 -17.51
N THR A 16 -1.72 -3.69 -18.44
CA THR A 16 -1.29 -3.10 -19.72
C THR A 16 -1.92 -3.86 -20.88
N GLN A 17 -1.77 -3.36 -22.12
CA GLN A 17 -2.25 -4.07 -23.32
C GLN A 17 -1.63 -5.46 -23.49
N LYS A 18 -0.42 -5.69 -22.95
CA LYS A 18 0.27 -6.99 -23.00
C LYS A 18 -0.09 -7.92 -21.83
N GLY A 19 -1.00 -7.49 -20.95
CA GLY A 19 -1.38 -8.21 -19.73
C GLY A 19 -0.89 -7.52 -18.46
N CYS A 20 -0.92 -8.25 -17.34
CA CYS A 20 -0.49 -7.72 -16.05
C CYS A 20 1.04 -7.57 -16.05
N SER A 21 1.54 -6.38 -15.75
CA SER A 21 2.98 -6.08 -15.69
C SER A 21 3.68 -6.66 -14.46
N TYR A 22 2.92 -7.22 -13.52
CA TYR A 22 3.49 -7.85 -12.34
C TYR A 22 4.21 -9.16 -12.69
N ASN A 23 5.30 -9.45 -11.98
CA ASN A 23 6.12 -10.64 -12.25
C ASN A 23 5.28 -11.92 -12.10
N GLY A 24 5.16 -12.70 -13.19
CA GLY A 24 4.28 -13.87 -13.27
C GLY A 24 2.86 -13.59 -13.80
N GLY A 25 2.53 -12.35 -14.15
CA GLY A 25 1.29 -11.98 -14.85
C GLY A 25 0.00 -12.10 -14.04
N ILE A 26 0.09 -12.41 -12.74
CA ILE A 26 -1.05 -12.76 -11.89
C ILE A 26 -0.93 -12.07 -10.52
N CYS A 27 -2.06 -11.64 -9.97
CA CYS A 27 -2.12 -11.11 -8.60
C CYS A 27 -2.26 -12.26 -7.58
N HIS A 28 -1.59 -12.13 -6.43
CA HIS A 28 -1.67 -13.07 -5.33
C HIS A 28 -2.64 -12.60 -4.25
N GLU A 29 -3.21 -13.57 -3.54
CA GLU A 29 -4.16 -13.36 -2.45
C GLU A 29 -3.55 -12.61 -1.28
N VAL A 30 -4.43 -12.00 -0.46
CA VAL A 30 -4.05 -11.35 0.80
C VAL A 30 -3.52 -12.36 1.80
N VAL A 31 -2.58 -11.90 2.61
CA VAL A 31 -2.01 -12.67 3.72
C VAL A 31 -2.75 -12.39 5.02
N GLU A 32 -2.51 -13.22 6.03
CA GLU A 32 -3.04 -13.04 7.39
C GLU A 32 -2.77 -11.64 7.96
N GLU A 33 -1.60 -11.08 7.67
CA GLU A 33 -1.23 -9.72 8.08
C GLU A 33 -2.05 -8.62 7.40
N CYS A 34 -2.77 -8.92 6.32
CA CYS A 34 -3.68 -7.98 5.67
C CYS A 34 -5.09 -7.97 6.29
N LYS A 35 -5.41 -8.89 7.22
CA LYS A 35 -6.74 -8.96 7.84
C LYS A 35 -7.08 -7.65 8.56
N GLY A 36 -8.24 -7.07 8.24
CA GLY A 36 -8.67 -5.78 8.78
C GLY A 36 -8.13 -4.56 8.03
N CYS A 37 -7.46 -4.73 6.87
CA CYS A 37 -7.13 -3.62 6.00
C CYS A 37 -8.33 -3.22 5.12
N ASN A 38 -8.67 -1.93 5.05
CA ASN A 38 -9.77 -1.44 4.20
C ASN A 38 -9.54 -1.65 2.68
N ARG A 39 -8.35 -2.10 2.31
CA ARG A 39 -7.91 -2.31 0.92
C ARG A 39 -7.98 -3.78 0.50
N SER A 40 -8.29 -4.71 1.41
CA SER A 40 -8.57 -6.10 1.02
C SER A 40 -10.02 -6.18 0.55
N THR A 41 -10.22 -6.59 -0.69
CA THR A 41 -11.55 -6.80 -1.26
C THR A 41 -11.67 -8.23 -1.74
N GLU A 42 -12.81 -8.84 -1.47
CA GLU A 42 -13.16 -10.16 -1.96
C GLU A 42 -13.49 -10.11 -3.46
N PHE A 43 -13.04 -11.12 -4.19
CA PHE A 43 -13.34 -11.36 -5.59
C PHE A 43 -13.71 -12.82 -5.78
N SER A 44 -14.20 -13.17 -6.97
CA SER A 44 -14.61 -14.54 -7.31
C SER A 44 -13.53 -15.60 -7.09
N SER A 45 -12.24 -15.23 -7.07
CA SER A 45 -11.12 -16.16 -6.86
C SER A 45 -10.50 -16.07 -5.48
N GLY A 46 -11.07 -15.30 -4.55
CA GLY A 46 -10.55 -15.10 -3.19
C GLY A 46 -10.33 -13.63 -2.84
N TRP A 47 -9.50 -13.37 -1.82
CA TRP A 47 -9.30 -12.04 -1.27
C TRP A 47 -8.03 -11.39 -1.83
N TYR A 48 -8.14 -10.16 -2.39
CA TYR A 48 -7.01 -9.47 -3.03
C TYR A 48 -6.87 -8.02 -2.57
N CYS A 49 -5.63 -7.52 -2.52
CA CYS A 49 -5.31 -6.14 -2.10
C CYS A 49 -5.45 -5.14 -3.25
N THR A 50 -6.28 -4.08 -3.14
CA THR A 50 -6.58 -3.10 -4.22
C THR A 50 -5.37 -2.36 -4.75
N THR A 51 -4.31 -2.24 -3.94
CA THR A 51 -3.13 -1.48 -4.30
C THR A 51 -1.92 -2.30 -4.67
N PHE A 52 -1.77 -3.51 -4.13
CA PHE A 52 -0.60 -4.33 -4.37
C PHE A 52 -0.99 -5.65 -5.03
N PRO A 53 -0.30 -6.03 -6.12
CA PRO A 53 -0.53 -7.30 -6.78
C PRO A 53 -0.03 -8.49 -5.95
N ASN A 54 0.92 -8.29 -5.04
CA ASN A 54 1.39 -9.33 -4.12
C ASN A 54 1.63 -8.75 -2.72
N PRO A 55 0.70 -8.98 -1.77
CA PRO A 55 0.85 -8.49 -0.41
C PRO A 55 1.92 -9.26 0.37
N LEU A 56 2.11 -10.57 0.13
CA LEU A 56 3.09 -11.40 0.84
C LEU A 56 4.51 -10.83 0.71
N ILE A 57 4.93 -10.45 -0.50
CA ILE A 57 6.27 -9.88 -0.71
C ILE A 57 6.41 -8.53 0.00
N LYS A 58 5.35 -7.71 0.01
CA LYS A 58 5.39 -6.44 0.73
C LYS A 58 5.66 -6.66 2.21
N TRP A 59 4.90 -7.55 2.85
CA TRP A 59 5.07 -7.86 4.27
C TRP A 59 6.41 -8.53 4.60
N LYS A 60 6.92 -9.40 3.71
CA LYS A 60 8.27 -9.98 3.84
C LYS A 60 9.37 -8.93 3.84
N ILE A 61 9.26 -7.87 3.02
CA ILE A 61 10.24 -6.78 2.97
C ILE A 61 10.07 -5.82 4.15
N GLY A 62 8.84 -5.65 4.65
CA GLY A 62 8.54 -4.86 5.84
C GLY A 62 7.06 -4.57 5.99
N LYS A 63 6.68 -3.81 7.01
CA LYS A 63 5.28 -3.44 7.24
C LYS A 63 4.71 -2.70 6.04
N CYS A 64 3.52 -3.09 5.58
CA CYS A 64 2.83 -2.43 4.48
C CYS A 64 2.53 -0.97 4.85
N ASN A 65 3.05 -0.03 4.06
CA ASN A 65 2.89 1.42 4.27
C ASN A 65 1.46 1.92 4.02
N LEU A 66 0.60 1.10 3.42
CA LEU A 66 -0.80 1.41 3.14
C LEU A 66 -1.77 0.61 4.03
N ALA A 67 -1.26 -0.17 4.99
CA ALA A 67 -2.08 -0.91 5.93
C ALA A 67 -2.80 0.08 6.86
N SER A 68 -4.13 0.16 6.72
CA SER A 68 -4.96 1.05 7.55
C SER A 68 -5.03 0.60 9.01
N HIS A 69 -4.85 -0.70 9.26
CA HIS A 69 -4.86 -1.29 10.59
C HIS A 69 -3.49 -1.22 11.28
N VAL A 70 -2.40 -1.12 10.53
CA VAL A 70 -1.07 -0.88 11.11
C VAL A 70 -0.88 0.61 11.19
N THR A 71 -1.27 1.18 12.32
CA THR A 71 -0.70 2.45 12.74
C THR A 71 0.80 2.23 12.91
N SER A 72 1.57 2.58 11.89
CA SER A 72 2.96 2.90 12.12
C SER A 72 2.91 4.05 13.11
N VAL A 73 3.31 3.76 14.36
CA VAL A 73 3.72 4.79 15.29
C VAL A 73 4.92 5.42 14.59
N SER A 74 4.63 6.36 13.70
CA SER A 74 5.56 7.40 13.38
C SER A 74 5.75 8.05 14.73
N THR A 75 6.85 7.67 15.37
CA THR A 75 7.53 8.54 16.30
C THR A 75 7.84 9.76 15.44
N SER A 76 6.83 10.62 15.28
CA SER A 76 7.02 12.03 15.11
C SER A 76 7.86 12.35 16.32
N ILE A 77 9.18 12.28 16.10
CA ILE A 77 10.14 13.02 16.88
C ILE A 77 9.53 14.40 16.81
N LYS A 78 8.80 14.76 17.87
CA LYS A 78 8.34 16.11 18.12
C LYS A 78 9.65 16.86 18.21
N THR A 79 10.17 17.27 17.06
CA THR A 79 11.36 18.08 16.96
C THR A 79 10.93 19.34 17.66
N LYS A 80 11.28 19.42 18.93
CA LYS A 80 11.01 20.53 19.82
C LYS A 80 11.87 21.65 19.25
N ILE A 81 11.33 22.33 18.23
CA ILE A 81 11.99 23.47 17.62
C ILE A 81 12.06 24.50 18.74
N ASN A 82 13.27 24.71 19.22
CA ASN A 82 13.55 25.62 20.30
C ASN A 82 13.20 27.04 19.81
N PRO A 83 12.29 27.79 20.48
CA PRO A 83 11.77 29.07 19.98
C PRO A 83 12.87 30.10 19.66
N LEU A 84 14.04 30.01 20.30
CA LEU A 84 15.23 30.81 19.98
C LEU A 84 15.74 30.63 18.53
N LYS A 85 15.57 29.42 17.95
CA LYS A 85 16.01 29.09 16.59
C LYS A 85 15.04 29.61 15.52
N ALA A 86 13.77 29.84 15.87
CA ALA A 86 12.77 30.45 15.00
C ALA A 86 12.94 31.98 14.92
N SER A 87 13.26 32.64 16.03
CA SER A 87 13.43 34.10 16.08
C SER A 87 14.60 34.60 15.22
N LYS A 88 15.68 33.83 15.07
CA LYS A 88 16.84 34.22 14.26
C LYS A 88 16.59 34.18 12.74
N ARG A 89 15.53 33.50 12.28
CA ARG A 89 15.19 33.37 10.85
C ARG A 89 14.23 34.46 10.36
N GLY A 90 13.61 35.22 11.27
CA GLY A 90 12.67 36.30 10.97
C GLY A 90 13.29 37.71 10.85
N LYS A 91 14.62 37.85 10.94
CA LYS A 91 15.32 39.10 10.64
C LYS A 91 16.07 38.99 9.32
N ARG A 92 15.36 39.18 8.22
CA ARG A 92 15.92 39.60 6.93
C ARG A 92 14.96 40.59 6.31
#